data_AF-A0A2V6ANN7-F1
#
_entry.id   AF-A0A2V6ANN7-F1
#
_cell.length_a   1.000
_cell.length_b   1.000
_cell.length_c   1.000
_cell.angle_alpha   90.00
_cell.angle_beta   90.00
_cell.angle_gamma   90.00
#
_symmetry.space_group_name_H-M   'P 1'
#
loop_
_entity.id
_entity.type
_entity.pdbx_description
1 polymer ?
#
loop_
_entity_poly.entity_id
_entity_poly.type
_entity_poly.pdbx_seq_one_letter_code
_entity_poly.pdbx_strand_id
1 'polypeptide(L)' 'MRLKIGILLAVLAAILPAANAVIVNVEVGDRPYYIHGPGYYVGRAYWVWVPGHWHWRHHHRYWVHGYYARR' A
#
# COMPACT_ATOMS: atom_id res chain seq x y z
N MET A 1 14.49 41.71 4.36
CA MET A 1 14.71 40.58 3.44
C MET A 1 14.41 39.22 4.06
N ARG A 2 14.85 38.96 5.31
CA ARG A 2 14.61 37.69 6.04
C ARG A 2 13.12 37.29 6.16
N LEU A 3 12.22 38.25 6.41
CA LEU A 3 10.78 38.00 6.54
C LEU A 3 10.13 37.56 5.22
N LYS A 4 10.54 38.15 4.09
CA LYS A 4 10.01 37.82 2.75
C LYS A 4 10.42 36.40 2.34
N ILE A 5 11.65 36.02 2.64
CA ILE A 5 12.15 34.65 2.42
C ILE A 5 11.37 33.65 3.28
N GLY A 6 11.10 33.99 4.54
CA GLY A 6 10.30 33.15 5.44
C GLY A 6 8.88 32.90 4.93
N ILE A 7 8.21 33.94 4.42
CA ILE A 7 6.87 33.82 3.82
C ILE A 7 6.93 32.93 2.57
N LEU A 8 7.93 33.13 1.73
CA LEU A 8 8.08 32.37 0.48
C LEU A 8 8.32 30.87 0.75
N LEU A 9 9.09 30.55 1.79
CA LEU A 9 9.32 29.16 2.22
C LEU A 9 8.07 28.53 2.85
N ALA A 10 7.30 29.29 3.62
CA ALA A 10 6.06 28.80 4.23
C ALA A 10 4.99 28.47 3.18
N VAL A 11 4.85 29.33 2.16
CA VAL A 11 3.94 29.10 1.02
C VAL A 11 4.39 27.88 0.22
N LEU A 12 5.70 27.73 -0.02
CA LEU A 12 6.24 26.58 -0.74
C LEU A 12 5.98 25.26 0.00
N ALA A 13 6.15 25.24 1.32
CA ALA A 13 5.90 24.05 2.14
C ALA A 13 4.43 23.62 2.14
N ALA A 14 3.49 24.57 2.05
CA ALA A 14 2.05 24.29 2.03
C ALA A 14 1.56 23.67 0.70
N ILE A 15 2.34 23.80 -0.37
CA ILE A 15 1.98 23.28 -1.72
C ILE A 15 2.58 21.89 -1.96
N LEU A 16 3.53 21.44 -1.13
CA LEU A 16 4.11 20.11 -1.28
C LEU A 16 3.06 19.04 -0.98
N PRO A 17 2.85 18.05 -1.88
CA PRO A 17 1.94 16.94 -1.60
C PRO A 17 2.46 16.17 -0.39
N ALA A 18 1.60 15.98 0.61
CA ALA A 18 1.90 15.11 1.72
C ALA A 18 2.07 13.69 1.18
N ALA A 19 3.28 13.13 1.29
CA ALA A 19 3.51 11.73 1.00
C ALA A 19 2.75 10.92 2.06
N ASN A 20 1.58 10.41 1.69
CA ASN A 20 0.86 9.46 2.52
C ASN A 20 1.72 8.20 2.60
N ALA A 21 2.24 7.91 3.79
CA ALA A 21 2.87 6.63 4.04
C ALA A 21 1.80 5.54 3.92
N VAL A 22 1.75 4.88 2.76
CA VAL A 22 0.98 3.66 2.61
C VAL A 22 1.77 2.57 3.34
N ILE A 23 1.37 2.27 4.57
CA ILE A 23 1.90 1.13 5.30
C ILE A 23 1.38 -0.12 4.59
N VAL A 24 2.22 -0.69 3.71
CA VAL A 24 1.98 -2.02 3.15
C VAL A 24 2.42 -3.01 4.23
N ASN A 25 1.47 -3.45 5.05
CA ASN A 25 1.71 -4.49 6.05
C ASN A 25 1.83 -5.82 5.31
N VAL A 26 3.06 -6.22 4.98
CA VAL A 26 3.35 -7.53 4.37
C VAL A 26 3.70 -8.47 5.49
N GLU A 27 2.78 -9.38 5.82
CA GLU A 27 2.98 -10.36 6.88
C GLU A 27 3.69 -11.61 6.34
N VAL A 28 4.19 -12.47 7.23
CA VAL A 28 4.86 -13.73 6.86
C VAL A 28 3.96 -14.61 5.97
N GLY A 29 2.64 -14.49 6.08
CA GLY A 29 1.67 -15.16 5.20
C GLY A 29 1.67 -14.67 3.74
N ASP A 30 2.19 -13.47 3.49
CA ASP A 30 2.28 -12.86 2.16
C ASP A 30 3.54 -13.31 1.39
N ARG A 31 4.25 -14.32 1.89
CA ARG A 31 5.40 -14.97 1.23
C ARG A 31 5.20 -15.26 -0.27
N PRO A 32 4.01 -15.66 -0.76
CA PRO A 32 3.79 -15.86 -2.21
C PRO A 32 4.04 -14.61 -3.05
N TYR A 33 3.78 -13.40 -2.51
CA TYR A 33 4.03 -12.15 -3.23
C TYR A 33 5.51 -11.98 -3.59
N TYR A 34 6.43 -12.36 -2.70
CA TYR A 34 7.85 -12.27 -2.98
C TYR A 34 8.32 -13.26 -4.07
N ILE A 35 7.52 -14.26 -4.41
CA ILE A 35 7.85 -15.27 -5.42
C ILE A 35 7.40 -14.81 -6.81
N HIS A 36 6.17 -14.30 -6.93
CA HIS A 36 5.55 -14.01 -8.23
C HIS A 36 5.27 -12.52 -8.49
N GLY A 37 5.44 -11.66 -7.49
CA GLY A 37 5.23 -10.22 -7.61
C GLY A 37 3.75 -9.84 -7.81
N PRO A 38 3.45 -8.72 -8.49
CA PRO A 38 2.08 -8.22 -8.60
C PRO A 38 1.14 -9.13 -9.42
N GLY A 39 1.68 -10.04 -10.24
CA GLY A 39 0.89 -11.02 -10.97
C GLY A 39 1.74 -11.94 -11.84
N TYR A 40 1.18 -13.08 -12.19
CA TYR A 40 1.86 -14.10 -12.99
C TYR A 40 0.87 -14.92 -13.82
N TYR A 41 1.38 -15.57 -14.86
CA TYR A 41 0.59 -16.49 -15.67
C TYR A 41 0.78 -17.93 -15.20
N VAL A 42 -0.32 -18.68 -15.15
CA VAL A 42 -0.33 -20.14 -15.05
C VAL A 42 -1.09 -20.67 -16.27
N GLY A 43 -0.35 -21.15 -17.27
CA GLY A 43 -0.93 -21.52 -18.57
C GLY A 43 -1.59 -20.32 -19.24
N ARG A 44 -2.90 -20.39 -19.47
CA ARG A 44 -3.71 -19.31 -20.06
C ARG A 44 -4.40 -18.40 -19.03
N ALA A 45 -4.26 -18.68 -17.73
CA ALA A 45 -4.89 -17.90 -16.67
C ALA A 45 -3.91 -16.88 -16.09
N TYR A 46 -4.35 -15.64 -15.92
CA TYR A 46 -3.61 -14.60 -15.23
C TYR A 46 -4.02 -14.57 -13.76
N TRP A 47 -3.04 -14.57 -12.87
CA TRP A 47 -3.23 -14.46 -11.43
C TRP A 47 -2.70 -13.11 -10.95
N VAL A 48 -3.50 -12.38 -10.19
CA VAL A 48 -3.15 -11.05 -9.66
C VAL A 48 -3.09 -11.09 -8.15
N TRP A 49 -2.09 -10.42 -7.57
CA TRP A 49 -1.97 -10.30 -6.13
C TRP A 49 -3.06 -9.39 -5.58
N VAL A 50 -3.81 -9.90 -4.61
CA VAL A 50 -4.76 -9.13 -3.80
C VAL A 50 -4.07 -8.86 -2.46
N PRO A 51 -3.72 -7.60 -2.16
CA PRO A 51 -3.10 -7.26 -0.88
C PRO A 51 -3.95 -7.66 0.32
N GLY A 52 -3.28 -8.04 1.41
CA GLY A 52 -3.95 -8.28 2.67
C GLY A 52 -4.63 -7.02 3.20
N HIS A 53 -5.67 -7.21 4.01
CA HIS A 53 -6.43 -6.11 4.60
C HIS A 53 -6.98 -6.48 5.98
N TRP A 54 -7.24 -5.46 6.79
CA TRP A 54 -7.95 -5.66 8.06
C TRP A 54 -9.43 -5.87 7.80
N HIS A 55 -9.99 -6.90 8.44
CA HIS A 55 -11.41 -7.17 8.44
C HIS A 55 -11.95 -7.19 9.88
N TRP A 56 -13.23 -6.87 10.03
CA TRP A 56 -13.93 -6.85 11.32
C TRP A 56 -15.01 -7.91 11.34
N ARG A 57 -15.00 -8.78 12.35
CA ARG A 57 -16.05 -9.78 12.56
C ARG A 57 -16.33 -9.96 14.05
N HIS A 58 -17.62 -9.91 14.42
CA HIS A 58 -18.08 -10.06 15.81
C HIS A 58 -17.26 -9.25 16.82
N HIS A 59 -17.07 -7.95 16.59
CA HIS A 59 -16.29 -7.03 17.45
C HIS A 59 -14.79 -7.33 17.55
N HIS A 60 -14.26 -8.27 16.76
CA HIS A 60 -12.84 -8.57 16.69
C HIS A 60 -12.28 -8.14 15.35
N ARG A 61 -11.12 -7.48 15.37
CA ARG A 61 -10.36 -7.15 14.17
C ARG A 61 -9.38 -8.28 13.88
N TYR A 62 -9.40 -8.81 12.66
CA TYR A 62 -8.44 -9.81 12.22
C TYR A 62 -7.83 -9.40 10.88
N TRP A 63 -6.60 -9.83 10.66
CA TRP A 63 -5.91 -9.61 9.40
C TRP A 63 -6.31 -10.70 8.41
N VAL A 64 -6.69 -10.28 7.21
CA VAL A 64 -6.89 -11.17 6.07
C VAL A 64 -5.61 -11.09 5.25
N HIS A 65 -4.85 -12.19 5.20
CA HIS A 65 -3.62 -12.26 4.41
C HIS A 65 -3.91 -12.06 2.92
N GLY A 66 -2.91 -11.54 2.20
CA GLY A 66 -2.99 -11.40 0.76
C GLY A 66 -2.98 -12.76 0.07
N TYR A 67 -3.55 -12.80 -1.12
CA TYR A 67 -3.66 -14.01 -1.91
C TYR A 67 -3.68 -13.70 -3.40
N TYR A 68 -3.41 -14.70 -4.23
CA TYR A 68 -3.59 -14.56 -5.67
C TYR A 68 -5.02 -14.92 -6.08
N ALA A 69 -5.65 -14.03 -6.83
CA ALA A 69 -6.94 -14.26 -7.45
C ALA A 69 -6.75 -14.40 -8.97
N ARG A 70 -7.53 -15.28 -9.59
CA ARG A 70 -7.57 -15.38 -11.05
C ARG A 70 -8.35 -14.19 -11.63
N ARG A 71 -7.82 -13.60 -12.70
CA ARG A 71 -8.48 -12.56 -13.50
C ARG A 71 -9.09 -13.13 -14.79
#